data_AF-A0A2H1V4W6-F1
#
_entry.id   AF-A0A2H1V4W6-F1
#
_cell.length_a   1.000
_cell.length_b   1.000
_cell.length_c   1.000
_cell.angle_alpha   90.00
_cell.angle_beta   90.00
_cell.angle_gamma   90.00
#
_symmetry.space_group_name_H-M   'P 1'
#
loop_
_entity.id
_entity.type
_entity.pdbx_description
1 polymer ?
#
loop_
_entity_poly.entity_id
_entity_poly.type
_entity_poly.pdbx_seq_one_letter_code
_entity_poly.pdbx_strand_id
1 'polypeptide(L)'
;MFDNYVSLSCERYGDLMKKYDVFQATCDDATKTPVTVYTPLTKNQLDELYLIREVSKTLQKKKEEDMKKQAAQAAAEQEKAEEVKPKEEKTEEEKAVEESK
;
A
#
# COMPACT_ATOMS: atom_id res chain seq x y z
N MET A 1 2.06 29.56 18.77
CA MET A 1 1.76 28.33 18.03
C MET A 1 0.28 28.34 17.71
N PHE A 2 -0.08 28.36 16.42
CA PHE A 2 -1.47 28.12 16.03
C PHE A 2 -1.67 26.61 15.99
N ASP A 3 -2.70 26.14 16.68
CA ASP A 3 -3.12 24.76 16.58
C ASP A 3 -3.65 24.53 15.17
N ASN A 4 -2.89 23.81 14.35
CA ASN A 4 -3.26 23.47 12.97
C ASN A 4 -4.37 22.40 12.94
N TYR A 5 -4.76 21.85 14.08
CA TYR A 5 -5.80 20.86 14.22
C TYR A 5 -6.96 21.43 15.06
N VAL A 6 -7.74 22.31 14.41
CA VAL A 6 -9.14 22.61 14.80
C VAL A 6 -9.29 23.49 16.05
N SER A 7 -8.98 24.79 15.93
CA SER A 7 -9.69 25.78 16.74
C SER A 7 -11.03 26.12 16.08
N LEU A 8 -12.01 25.21 16.15
CA LEU A 8 -13.40 25.58 15.85
C LEU A 8 -13.80 26.68 16.83
N SER A 9 -14.32 27.80 16.33
CA SER A 9 -14.93 28.79 17.23
C SER A 9 -16.11 28.17 17.96
N CYS A 10 -16.40 28.65 19.17
CA CYS A 10 -17.55 28.18 19.96
C CYS A 10 -18.87 28.27 19.16
N GLU A 11 -19.00 29.28 18.30
CA GLU A 11 -20.14 29.46 17.40
C GLU A 11 -20.26 28.31 16.39
N ARG A 12 -19.16 27.99 15.70
CA ARG A 12 -19.14 26.88 14.73
C ARG A 12 -19.37 25.53 15.38
N TYR A 13 -18.87 25.36 16.60
CA TYR A 13 -19.14 24.16 17.40
C TYR A 13 -20.63 24.07 17.76
N GLY A 14 -21.25 25.16 18.21
CA GLY A 14 -22.68 25.21 18.52
C GLY A 14 -23.55 24.87 17.31
N ASP A 15 -23.23 25.39 16.13
CA ASP A 15 -23.96 25.06 14.90
C ASP A 15 -23.76 23.61 14.46
N LEU A 16 -22.58 23.05 14.69
CA LEU A 16 -22.31 21.63 14.43
C LEU A 16 -23.15 20.73 15.35
N MET A 17 -23.23 21.08 16.64
CA MET A 17 -24.01 20.34 17.63
C MET A 17 -25.50 20.35 17.29
N LYS A 18 -26.06 21.49 16.86
CA LYS A 18 -27.46 21.54 16.41
C LYS A 18 -27.73 20.61 15.22
N LYS A 19 -26.81 20.58 14.23
CA LYS A 19 -26.93 19.64 13.10
C LYS A 19 -26.80 18.20 13.53
N TYR A 20 -25.95 17.94 14.52
CA TYR A 20 -25.77 16.62 15.10
C TYR A 20 -27.04 16.12 15.81
N ASP A 21 -27.73 16.97 16.56
CA ASP A 21 -29.00 16.62 17.20
C ASP A 21 -30.07 16.25 16.16
N VAL A 22 -30.15 17.01 15.06
CA VAL A 22 -31.06 16.69 13.95
C VAL A 22 -30.66 15.38 13.29
N PHE A 23 -29.36 15.16 13.05
CA PHE A 23 -28.86 13.90 12.51
C PHE A 23 -29.25 12.71 13.41
N GLN A 24 -29.05 12.79 14.73
CA GLN A 24 -29.46 11.71 15.65
C GLN A 24 -30.96 11.43 15.61
N ALA A 25 -31.79 12.47 15.48
CA ALA A 25 -33.24 12.33 15.40
C ALA A 25 -33.72 11.73 14.06
N THR A 26 -32.88 11.71 13.02
CA THR A 26 -33.29 11.32 11.66
C THR A 26 -32.43 10.22 11.04
N CYS A 27 -31.36 9.76 11.68
CA CYS A 27 -30.38 8.84 11.07
C CYS A 27 -30.99 7.48 10.71
N ASP A 28 -32.02 7.04 11.44
CA ASP A 28 -32.67 5.74 11.24
C ASP A 28 -33.89 5.82 10.30
N ASP A 29 -34.21 7.02 9.78
CA ASP A 29 -35.35 7.26 8.91
C ASP A 29 -34.91 7.41 7.44
N ALA A 30 -35.09 6.34 6.67
CA ALA A 30 -34.73 6.30 5.25
C ALA A 30 -35.58 7.23 4.35
N THR A 31 -36.68 7.78 4.85
CA THR A 31 -37.52 8.73 4.11
C THR A 31 -37.02 10.18 4.26
N LYS A 32 -36.13 10.43 5.22
CA LYS A 32 -35.57 11.75 5.49
C LYS A 32 -34.23 11.95 4.80
N THR A 33 -34.00 13.19 4.40
CA THR A 33 -32.72 13.58 3.79
C THR A 33 -31.60 13.53 4.83
N PRO A 34 -30.45 12.89 4.53
CA PRO A 34 -29.31 12.86 5.43
C PRO A 34 -28.79 14.26 5.78
N VAL A 35 -28.48 14.45 7.06
CA VAL A 35 -27.98 15.73 7.59
C VAL A 35 -26.46 15.71 7.65
N THR A 36 -25.82 16.72 7.09
CA THR A 36 -24.35 16.84 7.09
C THR A 36 -23.86 17.42 8.42
N VAL A 37 -23.09 16.63 9.17
CA VAL A 37 -22.52 16.98 10.49
C VAL A 37 -21.01 17.23 10.44
N TYR A 38 -20.51 17.70 9.31
CA TYR A 38 -19.11 18.07 9.11
C TYR A 38 -19.00 19.25 8.16
N THR A 39 -17.84 19.91 8.16
CA THR A 39 -17.54 20.96 7.17
C THR A 39 -17.02 20.30 5.89
N PRO A 40 -17.65 20.51 4.73
CA PRO A 40 -17.13 20.00 3.46
C PRO A 40 -15.73 20.52 3.18
N LEU A 41 -14.88 19.68 2.58
CA LEU A 41 -13.58 20.11 2.09
C LEU A 41 -13.76 21.10 0.94
N THR A 42 -12.86 22.07 0.88
CA THR A 42 -12.81 23.02 -0.23
C THR A 42 -12.35 22.32 -1.51
N LYS A 43 -12.66 22.92 -2.68
CA LYS A 43 -12.23 22.37 -3.97
C LYS A 43 -10.71 22.14 -4.03
N ASN A 44 -9.92 23.10 -3.54
CA ASN A 44 -8.46 22.96 -3.53
C ASN A 44 -8.00 21.76 -2.69
N GLN A 45 -8.59 21.56 -1.51
CA GLN A 45 -8.29 20.39 -0.67
C GLN A 45 -8.69 19.07 -1.35
N LEU A 46 -9.80 19.06 -2.08
CA LEU A 46 -10.22 17.89 -2.86
C LEU A 46 -9.27 17.59 -4.02
N ASP A 47 -8.84 18.63 -4.74
CA ASP A 47 -7.90 18.53 -5.85
C ASP A 47 -6.52 18.02 -5.37
N GLU A 48 -6.05 18.50 -4.21
CA GLU A 48 -4.83 18.01 -3.56
C GLU A 48 -4.94 16.52 -3.17
N LEU A 49 -6.04 16.12 -2.55
CA LEU A 49 -6.28 14.71 -2.21
C LEU A 49 -6.36 13.83 -3.45
N TYR A 50 -6.95 14.33 -4.54
CA TYR A 50 -7.00 13.64 -5.81
C TYR A 50 -5.60 13.44 -6.40
N LEU A 51 -4.77 14.48 -6.38
CA LEU A 51 -3.38 14.40 -6.83
C LEU A 51 -2.59 13.37 -6.01
N ILE A 52 -2.69 13.41 -4.68
CA ILE A 52 -2.04 12.45 -3.79
C ILE A 52 -2.46 11.03 -4.16
N ARG A 53 -3.77 10.80 -4.35
CA ARG A 53 -4.31 9.49 -4.72
C ARG A 53 -3.69 8.95 -6.02
N GLU A 54 -3.64 9.77 -7.07
CA GLU A 54 -3.14 9.32 -8.38
C GLU A 54 -1.63 9.07 -8.37
N VAL A 55 -0.86 9.90 -7.67
CA VAL A 55 0.58 9.70 -7.48
C VAL A 55 0.85 8.43 -6.68
N SER A 56 0.16 8.25 -5.53
CA SER A 56 0.30 7.04 -4.71
C SER A 56 -0.05 5.77 -5.48
N LYS A 57 -1.12 5.80 -6.27
CA LYS A 57 -1.54 4.67 -7.11
C LYS A 57 -0.47 4.32 -8.15
N THR A 58 0.13 5.32 -8.77
CA THR A 58 1.20 5.13 -9.76
C THR A 58 2.45 4.54 -9.11
N LEU A 59 2.86 5.08 -7.97
CA LEU A 59 4.02 4.58 -7.21
C LEU A 59 3.80 3.15 -6.71
N GLN A 60 2.60 2.83 -6.23
CA GLN A 60 2.26 1.49 -5.77
C GLN A 60 2.35 0.46 -6.90
N LYS A 61 1.82 0.77 -8.09
CA LYS A 61 1.98 -0.09 -9.28
C LYS A 61 3.43 -0.32 -9.64
N LYS A 62 4.23 0.76 -9.67
CA LYS A 62 5.67 0.66 -9.96
C LYS A 62 6.39 -0.22 -8.95
N LYS A 63 6.09 -0.06 -7.65
CA LYS A 63 6.63 -0.91 -6.59
C LYS A 63 6.30 -2.39 -6.81
N GLU A 64 5.06 -2.71 -7.16
CA GLU A 64 4.63 -4.08 -7.43
C GLU A 64 5.32 -4.67 -8.67
N GLU A 65 5.49 -3.89 -9.73
CA GLU A 65 6.24 -4.30 -10.92
C GLU A 65 7.72 -4.55 -10.61
N ASP A 66 8.36 -3.66 -9.85
CA ASP A 66 9.77 -3.79 -9.47
C ASP A 66 9.99 -5.02 -8.58
N MET A 67 9.08 -5.29 -7.63
CA MET A 67 9.11 -6.52 -6.82
C MET A 67 8.97 -7.79 -7.68
N LYS A 68 8.07 -7.79 -8.67
CA LYS A 68 7.90 -8.93 -9.58
C LYS A 68 9.15 -9.17 -10.42
N LYS A 69 9.78 -8.10 -10.93
CA LYS A 69 11.04 -8.21 -11.69
C LYS A 69 12.17 -8.77 -10.83
N GLN A 70 12.31 -8.30 -9.60
CA GLN A 70 13.32 -8.81 -8.67
C GLN A 70 13.09 -10.29 -8.34
N ALA A 71 11.85 -10.71 -8.09
CA ALA A 71 11.52 -12.12 -7.86
C ALA A 71 11.84 -12.99 -9.09
N ALA A 72 11.53 -12.52 -10.29
CA ALA A 72 11.83 -13.24 -11.54
C ALA A 72 13.35 -13.34 -11.80
N GLN A 73 14.11 -12.29 -11.51
CA GLN A 73 15.58 -12.30 -11.63
C GLN A 73 16.21 -13.27 -10.63
N ALA A 74 15.77 -13.25 -9.37
CA ALA A 74 16.26 -14.17 -8.34
C ALA A 74 15.98 -15.65 -8.70
N ALA A 75 14.79 -15.94 -9.26
CA ALA A 75 14.46 -17.29 -9.73
C ALA A 75 15.35 -17.72 -10.91
N ALA A 76 15.59 -16.83 -11.88
CA ALA A 76 16.46 -17.12 -13.02
C ALA A 76 17.94 -17.30 -12.64
N GLU A 77 18.42 -16.62 -11.60
CA GLU A 77 19.77 -16.82 -11.05
C GLU A 77 19.89 -18.15 -10.29
N GLN A 78 18.83 -18.60 -9.59
CA GLN A 78 18.80 -19.93 -8.98
C GLN A 78 18.82 -21.05 -10.02
N GLU A 79 18.05 -20.95 -11.10
CA GLU A 79 18.03 -21.97 -12.18
C GLU A 79 19.42 -22.09 -12.85
N LYS A 80 20.11 -20.97 -13.08
CA LYS A 80 21.48 -20.99 -13.62
C LYS A 80 22.52 -21.56 -12.66
N ALA A 81 22.32 -21.41 -11.35
CA ALA A 81 23.21 -21.99 -10.35
C ALA A 81 23.02 -23.52 -10.20
N GLU A 82 21.82 -24.04 -10.47
CA GLU A 82 21.55 -25.48 -10.47
C GLU A 82 22.00 -26.18 -11.77
N GLU A 83 21.89 -25.52 -12.93
CA GLU A 83 22.36 -26.11 -14.22
C GLU A 83 23.89 -26.32 -14.30
N VAL A 84 24.69 -25.62 -13.49
CA VAL A 84 26.16 -25.75 -13.51
C VAL A 84 26.66 -26.94 -12.67
N LYS A 85 25.80 -27.62 -11.89
CA LYS A 85 26.25 -28.64 -10.92
C LYS A 85 26.32 -30.11 -11.35
N PRO A 86 25.82 -30.62 -12.50
CA PRO A 86 26.00 -32.04 -12.80
C PRO A 86 26.89 -32.28 -14.02
N LYS A 87 28.21 -32.01 -13.95
CA LYS A 87 29.16 -32.66 -14.88
C LYS A 87 30.66 -32.67 -14.54
N GLU A 88 31.10 -32.39 -13.31
CA GLU A 88 32.53 -32.52 -12.95
C GLU A 88 32.86 -33.67 -11.98
N GLU A 89 31.90 -34.53 -11.60
CA GLU A 89 32.13 -35.60 -10.62
C GLU A 89 32.45 -36.99 -11.22
N LYS A 90 32.95 -37.09 -12.46
CA LYS A 90 33.23 -38.41 -13.09
C LYS A 90 34.67 -38.71 -13.50
N THR A 91 35.66 -37.94 -13.06
CA THR A 91 37.04 -38.14 -13.54
C THR A 91 38.09 -38.43 -12.47
N GLU A 92 37.73 -38.76 -11.22
CA GLU A 92 38.74 -38.98 -10.17
C GLU A 92 38.65 -40.29 -9.35
N GLU A 93 37.77 -41.23 -9.66
CA GLU A 93 37.72 -42.52 -8.93
C GLU A 93 38.45 -43.70 -9.60
N GLU A 94 39.01 -43.57 -10.81
CA GLU A 94 39.61 -44.71 -11.54
C GLU A 94 41.15 -44.70 -11.62
N LYS A 95 41.83 -44.10 -10.64
CA LYS A 95 43.32 -44.18 -10.54
C LYS A 95 43.88 -44.58 -9.18
N ALA A 96 43.04 -45.05 -8.25
CA ALA A 96 43.48 -45.47 -6.91
C ALA A 96 43.42 -46.99 -6.67
N VAL A 97 43.19 -47.82 -7.70
CA VAL A 97 43.13 -49.29 -7.58
C VAL A 97 44.05 -49.98 -8.59
N GLU A 98 45.34 -49.59 -8.65
CA GLU A 98 46.37 -50.45 -9.27
C GLU A 98 47.77 -50.25 -8.63
N GLU A 99 47.83 -49.93 -7.34
CA GLU A 99 49.07 -50.04 -6.55
C GLU A 99 48.75 -50.66 -5.18
N SER A 100 48.13 -51.85 -5.16
CA SER A 100 48.15 -52.79 -4.03
C SER A 100 47.40 -54.08 -4.36
N LYS A 101 47.96 -54.94 -5.22
CA LYS A 101 47.93 -56.40 -5.02
C LYS A 101 48.83 -57.16 -5.97
#